data_AF-A0A1Q5KAK9-F1
#
_entry.id   AF-A0A1Q5KAK9-F1
#
_cell.length_a   1.000
_cell.length_b   1.000
_cell.length_c   1.000
_cell.angle_alpha   90.00
_cell.angle_beta   90.00
_cell.angle_gamma   90.00
#
_symmetry.space_group_name_H-M   'P 1'
#
loop_
_entity.id
_entity.type
_entity.pdbx_description
1 polymer ?
#
loop_
_entity_poly.entity_id
_entity_poly.type
_entity_poly.pdbx_seq_one_letter_code
_entity_poly.pdbx_strand_id
1 'polypeptide(L)'
;MIKTALRRGAVAFGTAAIVVISLAGVAQADVGVPYVKPDQRGTPVLCVQRALELAGYNLVRDGVYGQATYAALTDFQRRHGLSADGIVGPRTGDVLYYDYLKYSGGLIEGEVCPTLIPTTH
;
A
#
# COMPACT_ATOMS: atom_id res chain seq x y z
N MET A 1 31.60 -57.04 22.76
CA MET A 1 30.77 -56.24 21.82
C MET A 1 30.77 -54.79 22.29
N ILE A 2 31.17 -53.89 21.40
CA ILE A 2 31.63 -52.51 21.64
C ILE A 2 30.43 -51.55 21.78
N LYS A 3 30.50 -50.58 22.70
CA LYS A 3 29.72 -49.34 22.62
C LYS A 3 30.63 -48.14 22.92
N THR A 4 30.73 -47.25 21.94
CA THR A 4 31.57 -46.06 21.87
C THR A 4 30.77 -44.82 22.30
N ALA A 5 31.35 -43.90 23.06
CA ALA A 5 30.93 -42.48 23.09
C ALA A 5 32.07 -41.59 23.61
N LEU A 6 32.70 -40.82 22.71
CA LEU A 6 33.73 -39.83 23.03
C LEU A 6 33.15 -38.40 22.96
N ARG A 7 33.27 -37.70 24.09
CA ARG A 7 33.84 -36.36 24.33
C ARG A 7 33.44 -35.14 23.46
N ARG A 8 32.79 -34.19 24.17
CA ARG A 8 33.17 -32.78 24.47
C ARG A 8 33.67 -31.87 23.32
N GLY A 9 33.01 -30.72 23.18
CA GLY A 9 33.59 -29.49 22.64
C GLY A 9 32.71 -28.27 22.96
N ALA A 10 33.17 -27.38 23.84
CA ALA A 10 32.56 -26.09 24.14
C ALA A 10 33.06 -25.04 23.14
N VAL A 11 32.17 -24.22 22.58
CA VAL A 11 32.50 -23.12 21.66
C VAL A 11 32.67 -21.83 22.48
N ALA A 12 33.82 -21.18 22.31
CA ALA A 12 34.18 -19.93 22.96
C ALA A 12 33.53 -18.72 22.29
N PHE A 13 33.08 -17.75 23.10
CA PHE A 13 32.53 -16.46 22.64
C PHE A 13 33.68 -15.51 22.27
N GLY A 14 33.94 -15.35 20.98
CA GLY A 14 34.81 -14.32 20.42
C GLY A 14 33.97 -13.17 19.84
N THR A 15 34.28 -11.93 20.23
CA THR A 15 33.60 -10.70 19.81
C THR A 15 33.76 -10.45 18.31
N ALA A 16 32.64 -10.43 17.58
CA ALA A 16 32.55 -9.76 16.29
C ALA A 16 31.25 -8.94 16.27
N ALA A 17 31.37 -7.63 16.55
CA ALA A 17 30.29 -6.69 16.34
C ALA A 17 30.08 -6.55 14.82
N ILE A 18 29.15 -7.33 14.27
CA ILE A 18 28.66 -7.11 12.91
C ILE A 18 27.76 -5.89 12.98
N VAL A 19 28.30 -4.73 12.58
CA VAL A 19 27.47 -3.57 12.26
C VAL A 19 26.68 -3.94 11.01
N VAL A 20 25.45 -4.40 11.20
CA VAL A 20 24.50 -4.52 10.11
C VAL A 20 24.14 -3.09 9.72
N ILE A 21 24.80 -2.57 8.69
CA ILE A 21 24.40 -1.33 8.05
C ILE A 21 23.05 -1.64 7.38
N SER A 22 21.96 -1.36 8.09
CA SER A 22 20.63 -1.36 7.51
C SER A 22 20.58 -0.22 6.49
N LEU A 23 20.95 -0.50 5.25
CA LEU A 23 20.50 0.30 4.12
C LEU A 23 18.99 0.07 4.04
N ALA A 24 18.23 0.83 4.84
CA ALA A 24 16.79 0.94 4.64
C ALA A 24 16.62 1.42 3.19
N GLY A 25 16.27 0.49 2.31
CA GLY A 25 16.14 0.75 0.89
C GLY A 25 15.25 1.97 0.69
N VAL A 26 15.69 2.89 -0.16
CA VAL A 26 14.80 3.93 -0.66
C VAL A 26 13.74 3.23 -1.51
N ALA A 27 12.61 2.89 -0.89
CA ALA A 27 11.45 2.42 -1.60
C ALA A 27 10.85 3.61 -2.37
N GLN A 28 11.48 3.97 -3.49
CA GLN A 28 10.87 4.83 -4.48
C GLN A 28 9.89 3.96 -5.26
N ALA A 29 8.59 4.12 -4.97
CA ALA A 29 7.54 3.55 -5.80
C ALA A 29 7.46 4.36 -7.09
N ASP A 30 7.57 3.62 -8.19
CA ASP A 30 7.55 4.05 -9.58
C ASP A 30 6.28 4.87 -9.92
N VAL A 31 6.43 5.79 -10.88
CA VAL A 31 5.31 6.52 -11.49
C VAL A 31 4.56 5.52 -12.37
N GLY A 32 3.55 4.88 -11.79
CA GLY A 32 2.70 3.90 -12.48
C GLY A 32 2.49 2.61 -11.69
N VAL A 33 2.02 2.70 -10.44
CA VAL A 33 1.58 1.51 -9.72
C VAL A 33 0.42 0.86 -10.48
N PRO A 34 0.56 -0.38 -10.97
CA PRO A 34 -0.52 -1.01 -11.74
C PRO A 34 -1.74 -1.31 -10.87
N TYR A 35 -1.52 -1.45 -9.55
CA TYR A 35 -2.55 -1.70 -8.56
C TYR A 35 -2.20 -1.09 -7.20
N VAL A 36 -3.22 -0.65 -6.47
CA VAL A 36 -3.16 -0.41 -5.01
C VAL A 36 -3.94 -1.50 -4.27
N LYS A 37 -3.33 -2.18 -3.30
CA LYS A 37 -3.86 -3.37 -2.61
C LYS A 37 -3.43 -3.44 -1.13
N PRO A 38 -3.97 -4.36 -0.32
CA PRO A 38 -3.56 -4.56 1.07
C PRO A 38 -2.05 -4.65 1.28
N ASP A 39 -1.62 -4.20 2.47
CA ASP A 39 -0.22 -4.16 2.94
C ASP A 39 0.70 -3.16 2.22
N GLN A 40 0.21 -2.44 1.21
CA GLN A 40 0.95 -1.36 0.58
C GLN A 40 0.91 -0.06 1.37
N ARG A 41 1.90 0.81 1.11
CA ARG A 41 2.05 2.11 1.75
C ARG A 41 2.57 3.17 0.77
N GLY A 42 2.48 4.43 1.16
CA GLY A 42 3.05 5.57 0.45
C GLY A 42 2.03 6.43 -0.30
N THR A 43 2.54 7.30 -1.15
CA THR A 43 1.74 8.33 -1.85
C THR A 43 0.55 7.77 -2.64
N PRO A 44 0.66 6.64 -3.38
CA PRO A 44 -0.51 6.09 -4.08
C PRO A 44 -1.65 5.68 -3.16
N VAL A 45 -1.33 5.07 -2.00
CA VAL A 45 -2.35 4.72 -0.99
C VAL A 45 -2.99 5.97 -0.42
N LEU A 46 -2.20 7.00 -0.14
CA LEU A 46 -2.69 8.29 0.36
C LEU A 46 -3.62 8.98 -0.64
N CYS A 47 -3.39 8.79 -1.93
CA CYS A 47 -4.25 9.33 -2.99
C CYS A 47 -5.54 8.52 -3.18
N VAL A 48 -5.50 7.20 -3.02
CA VAL A 48 -6.72 6.38 -2.94
C VAL A 48 -7.56 6.77 -1.72
N GLN A 49 -6.94 6.92 -0.54
CA GLN A 49 -7.63 7.37 0.66
C GLN A 49 -8.27 8.75 0.46
N ARG A 50 -7.60 9.67 -0.24
CA ARG A 50 -8.17 10.98 -0.60
C ARG A 50 -9.38 10.87 -1.52
N ALA A 51 -9.31 10.03 -2.55
CA ALA A 51 -10.44 9.83 -3.45
C ALA A 51 -11.65 9.24 -2.71
N LEU A 52 -11.41 8.29 -1.79
CA LEU A 52 -12.47 7.74 -0.93
C LEU A 52 -13.05 8.79 0.02
N GLU A 53 -12.24 9.68 0.60
CA GLU A 53 -12.75 10.80 1.40
C GLU A 53 -13.71 11.70 0.60
N LEU A 54 -13.33 12.05 -0.64
CA LEU A 54 -14.17 12.84 -1.54
C LEU A 54 -15.45 12.10 -1.94
N ALA A 55 -15.39 10.77 -2.05
CA ALA A 55 -16.56 9.92 -2.25
C ALA A 55 -17.43 9.75 -0.98
N GLY A 56 -17.06 10.39 0.14
CA GLY A 56 -17.86 10.44 1.37
C GLY A 56 -17.46 9.44 2.46
N TYR A 57 -16.31 8.77 2.34
CA TYR A 57 -15.80 7.87 3.39
C TYR A 57 -14.98 8.65 4.42
N ASN A 58 -15.17 8.37 5.71
CA ASN A 58 -14.34 8.96 6.76
C ASN A 58 -13.11 8.07 7.01
N LEU A 59 -11.96 8.46 6.44
CA LEU A 59 -10.70 7.72 6.55
C LEU A 59 -9.59 8.60 7.11
N VAL A 60 -8.58 7.97 7.69
CA VAL A 60 -7.30 8.63 7.97
C VAL A 60 -6.44 8.51 6.72
N ARG A 61 -5.97 9.65 6.18
CA ARG A 61 -4.98 9.70 5.09
C ARG A 61 -3.56 9.56 5.61
N ASP A 62 -3.23 8.37 6.08
CA ASP A 62 -1.90 8.02 6.58
C ASP A 62 -1.00 7.39 5.51
N GLY A 63 -1.52 7.13 4.32
CA GLY A 63 -0.81 6.42 3.26
C GLY A 63 -0.54 4.96 3.61
N VAL A 64 -1.31 4.36 4.51
CA VAL A 64 -1.19 2.95 4.90
C VAL A 64 -2.45 2.19 4.49
N TYR A 65 -2.29 1.12 3.73
CA TYR A 65 -3.41 0.30 3.31
C TYR A 65 -3.80 -0.65 4.44
N GLY A 66 -4.58 -0.14 5.41
CA GLY A 66 -5.12 -0.91 6.52
C GLY A 66 -6.56 -1.39 6.31
N GLN A 67 -7.12 -1.98 7.36
CA GLN A 67 -8.48 -2.54 7.35
C GLN A 67 -9.57 -1.48 7.03
N ALA A 68 -9.37 -0.24 7.49
CA ALA A 68 -10.30 0.86 7.20
C ALA A 68 -10.35 1.18 5.70
N THR A 69 -9.18 1.28 5.05
CA THR A 69 -9.06 1.49 3.59
C THR A 69 -9.71 0.33 2.83
N TYR A 70 -9.47 -0.92 3.25
CA TYR A 70 -10.09 -2.10 2.64
C TYR A 70 -11.63 -2.07 2.75
N ALA A 71 -12.17 -1.76 3.93
CA ALA A 71 -13.61 -1.69 4.15
C ALA A 71 -14.27 -0.59 3.29
N ALA A 72 -13.69 0.61 3.27
CA ALA A 72 -14.17 1.71 2.44
C ALA A 72 -14.10 1.38 0.95
N LEU A 73 -13.00 0.78 0.49
CA LEU A 73 -12.84 0.44 -0.93
C LEU A 73 -13.82 -0.65 -1.37
N THR A 74 -14.01 -1.70 -0.58
CA THR A 74 -14.97 -2.76 -0.95
C THR A 74 -16.42 -2.27 -0.91
N ASP A 75 -16.77 -1.32 -0.05
CA ASP A 75 -18.09 -0.68 -0.08
C ASP A 75 -18.23 0.22 -1.32
N PHE A 76 -17.20 1.02 -1.63
CA PHE A 76 -17.15 1.83 -2.85
C PHE A 76 -17.33 0.96 -4.09
N GLN A 77 -16.56 -0.12 -4.22
CA GLN A 77 -16.68 -1.06 -5.33
C GLN A 77 -18.10 -1.60 -5.47
N ARG A 78 -18.77 -1.99 -4.37
CA ARG A 78 -20.16 -2.46 -4.39
C ARG A 78 -21.12 -1.38 -4.87
N ARG A 79 -21.00 -0.15 -4.35
CA ARG A 79 -21.88 0.98 -4.71
C ARG A 79 -21.78 1.35 -6.19
N HIS A 80 -20.62 1.13 -6.80
CA HIS A 80 -20.36 1.40 -8.21
C HIS A 80 -20.47 0.16 -9.11
N GLY A 81 -20.97 -0.98 -8.60
CA GLY A 81 -21.19 -2.19 -9.40
C GLY A 81 -19.90 -2.89 -9.86
N LEU A 82 -18.79 -2.68 -9.16
CA LEU A 82 -17.49 -3.30 -9.40
C LEU A 82 -17.30 -4.58 -8.59
N SER A 83 -16.28 -5.37 -8.95
CA SER A 83 -15.79 -6.47 -8.10
C SER A 83 -15.30 -5.90 -6.77
N ALA A 84 -15.85 -6.38 -5.65
CA ALA A 84 -15.55 -5.90 -4.30
C ALA A 84 -14.34 -6.64 -3.68
N ASP A 85 -13.23 -6.68 -4.41
CA ASP A 85 -12.00 -7.38 -4.04
C ASP A 85 -11.05 -6.56 -3.14
N GLY A 86 -11.33 -5.26 -2.98
CA GLY A 86 -10.50 -4.35 -2.20
C GLY A 86 -9.15 -4.08 -2.87
N ILE A 87 -9.10 -4.13 -4.21
CA ILE A 87 -7.94 -3.77 -5.02
C ILE A 87 -8.31 -2.62 -5.97
N VAL A 88 -7.52 -1.55 -5.95
CA VAL A 88 -7.60 -0.49 -6.95
C VAL A 88 -6.78 -0.90 -8.16
N GLY A 89 -7.43 -1.54 -9.14
CA GLY A 89 -6.91 -1.63 -10.50
C GLY A 89 -7.53 -0.57 -11.41
N PRO A 90 -7.20 -0.56 -12.72
CA PRO A 90 -7.60 0.49 -13.66
C PRO A 90 -9.11 0.79 -13.65
N ARG A 91 -9.97 -0.24 -13.63
CA ARG A 91 -11.43 -0.05 -13.57
C ARG A 91 -11.91 0.63 -12.29
N THR A 92 -11.36 0.24 -11.14
CA THR A 92 -11.70 0.86 -9.85
C THR A 92 -11.17 2.29 -9.80
N GLY A 93 -9.96 2.51 -10.31
CA GLY A 93 -9.35 3.82 -10.30
C GLY A 93 -9.99 4.81 -11.28
N ASP A 94 -10.49 4.39 -12.43
CA ASP A 94 -11.27 5.25 -13.34
C ASP A 94 -12.49 5.84 -12.63
N VAL A 95 -13.20 5.02 -11.84
CA VAL A 95 -14.36 5.46 -11.07
C VAL A 95 -13.94 6.39 -9.93
N LEU A 96 -12.88 6.07 -9.20
CA LEU A 96 -12.32 6.96 -8.17
C LEU A 96 -11.88 8.30 -8.77
N TYR A 97 -11.27 8.28 -9.94
CA TYR A 97 -10.82 9.47 -10.65
C TYR A 97 -12.01 10.33 -11.09
N TYR A 98 -13.07 9.73 -11.64
CA TYR A 98 -14.29 10.45 -12.00
C TYR A 98 -14.97 11.10 -10.79
N ASP A 99 -15.14 10.35 -9.70
CA ASP A 99 -15.68 10.88 -8.45
C ASP A 99 -14.78 11.99 -7.87
N TYR A 100 -13.46 11.81 -7.95
CA TYR A 100 -12.48 12.83 -7.55
C TYR A 100 -12.73 14.14 -8.29
N LEU A 101 -12.80 14.11 -9.62
CA LEU A 101 -13.03 15.30 -10.44
C LEU A 101 -14.39 15.96 -10.15
N LYS A 102 -15.41 15.14 -9.89
CA LYS A 102 -16.76 15.62 -9.59
C LYS A 102 -16.84 16.33 -8.24
N TYR A 103 -16.14 15.84 -7.22
CA TYR A 103 -16.27 16.32 -5.85
C TYR A 103 -15.11 17.21 -5.36
N SER A 104 -14.01 17.35 -6.11
CA SER A 104 -12.89 18.24 -5.77
C SER A 104 -13.17 19.73 -6.01
N GLY A 105 -14.31 20.09 -6.62
CA GLY A 105 -14.67 21.48 -6.91
C GLY A 105 -13.88 22.10 -8.08
N GLY A 106 -13.25 21.27 -8.94
CA GLY A 106 -12.60 21.72 -10.18
C GLY A 106 -11.20 22.32 -10.01
N LEU A 107 -10.61 22.27 -8.80
CA LEU A 107 -9.25 22.72 -8.55
C LEU A 107 -8.26 21.56 -8.81
N ILE A 108 -7.82 21.40 -10.06
CA ILE A 108 -6.85 20.35 -10.44
C ILE A 108 -5.45 20.91 -10.76
N GLU A 109 -5.22 22.22 -10.69
CA GLU A 109 -3.88 22.77 -10.92
C GLU A 109 -2.94 22.42 -9.74
N GLY A 110 -2.08 21.42 -9.96
CA GLY A 110 -0.99 21.05 -9.04
C GLY A 110 -1.29 19.89 -8.09
N GLU A 111 -2.47 19.26 -8.17
CA GLU A 111 -2.75 18.07 -7.34
C GLU A 111 -2.12 16.81 -7.94
N VAL A 112 -1.20 16.20 -7.18
CA VAL A 112 -0.47 14.99 -7.58
C VAL A 112 -1.35 13.73 -7.52
N CYS A 113 -2.44 13.75 -6.74
CA CYS A 113 -3.16 12.52 -6.45
C CYS A 113 -3.94 11.90 -7.61
N PRO A 114 -4.62 12.66 -8.48
CA PRO A 114 -5.31 12.09 -9.63
C PRO A 114 -4.37 11.30 -10.56
N THR A 115 -3.09 11.66 -10.65
CA THR A 115 -2.11 10.99 -11.52
C THR A 115 -1.48 9.73 -10.90
N LEU A 116 -1.72 9.47 -9.62
CA LEU A 116 -1.19 8.31 -8.90
C LEU A 116 -2.25 7.23 -8.62
N ILE A 117 -3.50 7.46 -9.00
CA ILE A 117 -4.55 6.46 -8.98
C ILE A 117 -4.40 5.58 -10.23
N PRO A 118 -4.40 4.24 -10.10
CA PRO A 118 -4.32 3.36 -11.27
C PRO A 118 -5.55 3.55 -12.18
N THR A 119 -5.39 4.19 -13.34
CA THR A 119 -6.45 4.46 -14.33
C THR A 119 -6.11 3.83 -15.69
N THR A 120 -7.05 3.90 -16.64
CA THR A 120 -6.88 3.41 -18.02
C THR A 120 -6.40 4.47 -19.02
N HIS A 121 -6.31 5.74 -18.62
CA HIS A 121 -6.14 6.91 -19.50
C HIS A 121 -4.95 7.78 -19.10
#